data_AF-A0A067QIQ7-F1
#
_entry.id   AF-A0A067QIQ7-F1
#
_cell.length_a   1.000
_cell.length_b   1.000
_cell.length_c   1.000
_cell.angle_alpha   90.00
_cell.angle_beta   90.00
_cell.angle_gamma   90.00
#
_symmetry.space_group_name_H-M   'P 1'
#
loop_
_entity.id
_entity.type
_entity.pdbx_description
1 polymer ?
#
loop_
_entity_poly.entity_id
_entity_poly.type
_entity_poly.pdbx_seq_one_letter_code
_entity_poly.pdbx_strand_id
1 'polypeptide(L)' 'ACQICQATFARKSNLKDHQIIHTGEKPFSCMFCNQSFARKSDLNRHSKALHPNAA' A
#
# COMPACT_ATOMS: atom_id res chain seq x y z
N ALA A 1 -14.90 -3.14 -11.15
CA ALA A 1 -15.57 -2.64 -9.93
C ALA A 1 -15.17 -3.49 -8.73
N CYS A 2 -15.29 -2.96 -7.52
CA CYS A 2 -15.08 -3.69 -6.28
C CYS A 2 -16.23 -4.67 -6.02
N GLN A 3 -15.94 -5.92 -5.69
CA GLN A 3 -16.97 -6.93 -5.46
C GLN A 3 -17.73 -6.75 -4.14
N ILE A 4 -17.19 -5.98 -3.20
CA ILE A 4 -17.77 -5.78 -1.86
C ILE A 4 -18.73 -4.58 -1.84
N CYS A 5 -18.31 -3.44 -2.41
CA CYS A 5 -19.08 -2.20 -2.37
C CYS A 5 -19.46 -1.64 -3.75
N GLN A 6 -19.21 -2.38 -4.83
CA GLN A 6 -19.53 -2.01 -6.21
C GLN A 6 -18.90 -0.70 -6.71
N ALA A 7 -17.93 -0.15 -5.99
CA ALA A 7 -17.18 1.03 -6.41
C ALA A 7 -16.42 0.76 -7.73
N THR A 8 -16.54 1.69 -8.67
CA THR A 8 -15.92 1.57 -10.00
C THR A 8 -14.62 2.37 -10.06
N PHE A 9 -13.58 1.79 -10.67
CA PHE A 9 -12.27 2.41 -10.78
C PHE A 9 -11.80 2.35 -12.24
N ALA A 10 -11.25 3.46 -12.74
CA ALA A 10 -10.73 3.54 -14.11
C ALA A 10 -9.46 2.69 -14.33
N ARG A 11 -8.72 2.39 -13.26
CA ARG A 11 -7.47 1.62 -13.31
C ARG A 11 -7.54 0.43 -12.36
N LYS A 12 -7.00 -0.72 -12.80
CA LYS A 12 -6.89 -1.93 -11.98
C LYS A 12 -6.03 -1.71 -10.73
N SER A 13 -4.99 -0.87 -10.82
CA SER A 13 -4.17 -0.48 -9.66
C SER A 13 -5.02 0.18 -8.57
N ASN A 14 -5.91 1.09 -8.95
CA ASN A 14 -6.77 1.81 -8.00
C ASN A 14 -7.80 0.87 -7.36
N LEU A 15 -8.33 -0.09 -8.12
CA LEU A 15 -9.19 -1.14 -7.57
C LEU A 15 -8.42 -2.01 -6.56
N LYS A 16 -7.18 -2.41 -6.88
CA LYS A 16 -6.35 -3.21 -5.97
C LYS A 16 -6.03 -2.46 -4.68
N ASP A 17 -5.63 -1.20 -4.79
CA ASP A 17 -5.38 -0.32 -3.64
C ASP A 17 -6.66 -0.14 -2.80
N HIS A 18 -7.81 -0.04 -3.46
CA HIS A 18 -9.09 0.05 -2.77
C HIS A 18 -9.43 -1.24 -2.00
N GLN A 19 -9.11 -2.43 -2.53
CA GLN A 19 -9.41 -3.69 -1.83
C GLN A 19 -8.76 -3.79 -0.45
N ILE A 20 -7.63 -3.09 -0.24
CA ILE A 20 -6.94 -3.02 1.05
C ILE A 20 -7.83 -2.46 2.17
N ILE A 21 -8.79 -1.58 1.85
CA ILE A 21 -9.70 -1.05 2.88
C ILE A 21 -10.62 -2.14 3.45
N HIS A 22 -10.87 -3.19 2.67
CA HIS A 22 -11.74 -4.30 3.06
C HIS A 22 -10.95 -5.43 3.70
N THR A 23 -9.78 -5.75 3.17
CA THR A 23 -8.95 -6.87 3.67
C THR A 23 -8.03 -6.46 4.81
N GLY A 24 -7.69 -5.17 4.93
CA GLY A 24 -6.67 -4.67 5.84
C GLY A 24 -5.25 -5.10 5.49
N GLU A 25 -5.06 -5.83 4.39
CA GLU A 25 -3.75 -6.35 3.99
C GLU A 25 -2.83 -5.21 3.58
N LYS A 26 -1.63 -5.20 4.15
CA LYS A 26 -0.59 -4.21 3.84
C LYS A 26 0.57 -4.91 3.14
N PRO A 27 0.53 -5.07 1.81
CA PRO A 27 1.48 -5.92 1.09
C PRO A 27 2.90 -5.35 1.01
N PHE A 28 3.10 -4.08 1.41
CA PHE A 28 4.39 -3.42 1.33
C PHE A 28 5.01 -3.29 2.72
N SER A 29 5.89 -4.21 3.08
CA SER A 29 6.62 -4.17 4.34
C SER A 29 7.97 -3.49 4.19
N CYS A 30 8.35 -2.69 5.18
CA CYS A 30 9.72 -2.20 5.28
C CYS A 30 10.66 -3.36 5.62
N MET A 31 11.84 -3.37 5.02
CA MET A 31 12.86 -4.40 5.31
C MET A 31 13.72 -4.06 6.53
N PHE A 32 13.74 -2.79 6.95
CA PHE A 32 14.54 -2.31 8.08
C PHE A 32 13.75 -2.22 9.38
N CYS A 33 12.43 -2.16 9.29
CA CYS A 33 11.53 -2.20 10.44
C CYS A 33 10.29 -3.02 10.10
N ASN A 34 9.55 -3.52 11.10
CA ASN A 34 8.39 -4.38 10.89
C ASN A 34 7.11 -3.61 10.48
N GLN A 35 7.26 -2.39 9.93
CA GLN A 35 6.13 -1.55 9.55
C GLN A 35 5.65 -1.90 8.14
N SER A 36 4.35 -2.13 8.00
CA SER A 36 3.70 -2.46 6.74
C SER A 36 2.78 -1.34 6.25
N PHE A 37 2.73 -1.17 4.94
CA PHE A 37 2.05 -0.08 4.24
C PHE A 37 1.08 -0.63 3.18
N ALA A 38 -0.01 0.10 2.97
CA ALA A 38 -0.99 -0.21 1.94
C ALA A 38 -0.47 0.11 0.52
N ARG A 39 0.39 1.12 0.38
CA ARG A 39 0.91 1.54 -0.93
C ARG A 39 2.43 1.61 -0.95
N LYS A 40 3.00 1.31 -2.12
CA LYS A 40 4.45 1.43 -2.37
C LYS A 40 4.98 2.84 -2.17
N SER A 41 4.20 3.87 -2.54
CA SER A 41 4.57 5.27 -2.34
C SER A 41 4.70 5.63 -0.85
N ASP A 42 3.83 5.08 0.00
CA ASP A 42 3.88 5.28 1.44
C ASP A 42 5.12 4.61 2.06
N LEU A 43 5.43 3.36 1.66
CA LEU A 43 6.67 2.68 2.05
C LEU A 43 7.91 3.46 1.60
N ASN A 44 7.94 3.95 0.36
CA ASN A 44 9.07 4.70 -0.17
C ASN A 44 9.30 6.01 0.60
N ARG A 45 8.22 6.75 0.92
CA ARG A 45 8.31 7.95 1.76
C ARG A 45 8.82 7.60 3.16
N HIS A 46 8.29 6.54 3.76
CA HIS A 46 8.75 6.05 5.06
C HIS A 46 10.24 5.70 5.03
N SER A 47 10.69 4.92 4.06
CA SER A 47 12.09 4.50 3.94
C SER A 47 13.00 5.70 3.77
N LYS A 48 12.64 6.67 2.93
CA LYS A 48 13.46 7.88 2.77
C LYS A 48 13.57 8.73 4.04
N ALA A 49 12.50 8.80 4.83
CA ALA A 49 12.45 9.62 6.02
C ALA A 49 13.11 8.96 7.25
N LEU A 50 12.90 7.65 7.44
CA LEU A 50 13.33 6.93 8.64
C LEU A 50 14.54 6.00 8.41
N HIS A 51 14.83 5.66 7.16
CA HIS A 51 15.96 4.83 6.75
C HIS A 51 16.74 5.48 5.59
N PRO A 52 17.27 6.70 5.76
CA PRO A 52 17.93 7.46 4.67
C PRO A 52 19.19 6.79 4.12
N ASN A 53 19.81 5.88 4.89
CA ASN A 53 21.05 5.18 4.52
C ASN A 53 20.82 3.77 3.95
N ALA A 54 19.57 3.44 3.61
CA ALA A 54 19.13 2.13 3.12
C ALA A 54 19.42 1.84 1.64
N ALA A 55 20.40 2.52 1.04
CA ALA A 55 20.75 2.33 -0.37
C ALA A 55 21.53 1.03 -0.61
#